data_AF-A0A9Q1HLT1-F1
#
_entry.id   AF-A0A9Q1HLT1-F1
#
_cell.length_a   1.000
_cell.length_b   1.000
_cell.length_c   1.000
_cell.angle_alpha   90.00
_cell.angle_beta   90.00
_cell.angle_gamma   90.00
#
_symmetry.space_group_name_H-M   'P 1'
#
loop_
_entity.id
_entity.type
_entity.pdbx_description
1 polymer ?
#
loop_
_entity_poly.entity_id
_entity_poly.type
_entity_poly.pdbx_seq_one_letter_code
_entity_poly.pdbx_strand_id
1 'polypeptide(L)'
;MEQNATAVDGITGQKRASNSQTKKRNGQNNNHFHKRPSSLPRKKQQRIVAQKVVAEYRKSFKDEIGTGCDSLLTQLVNRVDYLFRQPGGHVFKRRSQSNESITPKKRKTDSYGCINWQAETFPAEEHEETKKKKKKTKDLQTFYTSGQHDANIKELIDPTYISQRTMINSKDCILIDLMEQWPYLLKEAYLLDHFNILVGINLKNKVEECAKTKISRLCRFLEQEASHIQRLRQTLHSMKDAMEANGNGNGIGTLLLLCRYFDKDTEVIAIEVSTSSS
;
A
#
# COMPACT_ATOMS: atom_id res chain seq x y z
N MET A 1 3.76 1.96 -85.41
CA MET A 1 4.77 2.78 -86.11
C MET A 1 5.51 3.53 -85.03
N GLU A 2 6.59 2.90 -84.57
CA GLU A 2 7.99 3.37 -84.75
C GLU A 2 8.39 4.24 -83.55
N GLN A 3 9.18 3.75 -82.59
CA GLN A 3 10.67 3.64 -82.63
C GLN A 3 11.32 5.03 -82.80
N ASN A 4 12.43 5.43 -82.17
CA ASN A 4 13.38 4.91 -81.19
C ASN A 4 14.41 6.05 -81.00
N ALA A 5 15.06 6.14 -79.83
CA ALA A 5 16.45 6.60 -79.60
C ALA A 5 16.64 6.74 -78.07
N THR A 6 17.20 5.77 -77.31
CA THR A 6 18.61 5.29 -77.29
C THR A 6 19.56 6.46 -77.03
N ALA A 7 20.27 6.57 -75.91
CA ALA A 7 21.42 5.76 -75.45
C ALA A 7 22.01 6.44 -74.18
N VAL A 8 22.93 5.93 -73.34
CA VAL A 8 23.56 4.64 -72.97
C VAL A 8 24.51 4.98 -71.79
N ASP A 9 24.61 4.07 -70.82
CA ASP A 9 25.69 3.69 -69.89
C ASP A 9 26.74 4.66 -69.29
N GLY A 10 27.08 4.37 -68.03
CA GLY A 10 28.31 4.83 -67.39
C GLY A 10 28.49 4.41 -65.92
N ILE A 11 28.55 3.11 -65.65
CA ILE A 11 28.99 2.53 -64.37
C ILE A 11 30.50 2.74 -64.22
N THR A 12 30.94 3.34 -63.11
CA THR A 12 32.30 3.10 -62.58
C THR A 12 32.27 3.04 -61.05
N GLY A 13 32.60 1.86 -60.51
CA GLY A 13 32.81 1.63 -59.08
C GLY A 13 34.22 1.98 -58.59
N GLN A 14 34.48 1.56 -57.34
CA GLN A 14 35.71 1.71 -56.53
C GLN A 14 35.81 3.04 -55.77
N LYS A 15 36.17 3.12 -54.49
CA LYS A 15 36.75 2.14 -53.56
C LYS A 15 36.55 2.65 -52.12
N ARG A 16 36.54 1.69 -51.20
CA ARG A 16 36.59 1.85 -49.73
C ARG A 16 37.69 2.83 -49.28
N ALA A 17 37.36 3.68 -48.32
CA ALA A 17 38.30 4.15 -47.31
C ALA A 17 37.62 4.05 -45.93
N SER A 18 38.01 3.02 -45.21
CA SER A 18 37.69 2.76 -43.81
C SER A 18 38.27 3.89 -42.95
N ASN A 19 37.44 4.57 -42.16
CA ASN A 19 37.96 5.38 -41.06
C ASN A 19 37.26 4.99 -39.75
N SER A 20 37.90 4.02 -39.08
CA SER A 20 37.57 3.61 -37.72
C SER A 20 38.10 4.67 -36.75
N GLN A 21 37.24 5.60 -36.35
CA GLN A 21 37.43 6.35 -35.12
C GLN A 21 36.49 5.79 -34.05
N THR A 22 37.01 4.80 -33.32
CA THR A 22 36.49 4.31 -32.04
C THR A 22 36.50 5.44 -31.02
N LYS A 23 35.41 6.19 -30.94
CA LYS A 23 35.12 7.11 -29.84
C LYS A 23 34.69 6.27 -28.64
N LYS A 24 35.65 5.98 -27.73
CA LYS A 24 35.41 5.40 -26.40
C LYS A 24 34.34 6.23 -25.68
N ARG A 25 33.09 5.77 -25.70
CA ARG A 25 32.05 6.23 -24.78
C ARG A 25 32.33 5.51 -23.46
N ASN A 26 32.97 6.21 -22.52
CA ASN A 26 32.92 5.88 -21.10
C ASN A 26 31.47 6.00 -20.63
N GLY A 27 30.69 4.95 -20.86
CA GLY A 27 29.44 4.72 -20.17
C GLY A 27 29.77 4.02 -18.85
N GLN A 28 29.77 4.78 -17.75
CA GLN A 28 29.69 4.21 -16.41
C GLN A 28 28.38 3.42 -16.32
N ASN A 29 28.46 2.13 -16.62
CA ASN A 29 27.38 1.19 -16.48
C ASN A 29 27.19 0.92 -14.98
N ASN A 30 26.39 1.77 -14.32
CA ASN A 30 25.92 1.56 -12.95
C ASN A 30 24.87 0.44 -12.91
N ASN A 31 25.28 -0.77 -13.29
CA ASN A 31 24.58 -1.99 -12.94
C ASN A 31 25.05 -2.42 -11.56
N HIS A 32 24.55 -1.74 -10.55
CA HIS A 32 24.67 -2.19 -9.16
C HIS A 32 23.68 -3.36 -8.93
N PHE A 33 23.83 -4.44 -9.71
CA PHE A 33 23.29 -5.73 -9.32
C PHE A 33 24.10 -6.17 -8.11
N HIS A 34 23.51 -6.05 -6.93
CA HIS A 34 24.08 -6.59 -5.71
C HIS A 34 24.45 -8.06 -5.96
N LYS A 35 25.75 -8.35 -6.02
CA LYS A 35 26.26 -9.71 -6.14
C LYS A 35 25.71 -10.49 -4.94
N ARG A 36 24.97 -11.58 -5.21
CA ARG A 36 24.57 -12.51 -4.14
C ARG A 36 25.81 -12.87 -3.33
N PRO A 37 25.76 -12.80 -1.98
CA PRO A 37 26.89 -13.21 -1.15
C PRO A 37 27.26 -14.65 -1.50
N SER A 38 28.55 -14.92 -1.66
CA SER A 38 29.09 -16.23 -2.07
C SER A 38 28.79 -17.34 -1.05
N SER A 39 28.32 -16.99 0.14
CA SER A 39 27.97 -17.91 1.23
C SER A 39 26.65 -18.65 1.02
N LEU A 40 25.74 -18.17 0.16
CA LEU A 40 24.44 -18.80 -0.04
C LEU A 40 24.45 -19.76 -1.25
N PRO A 41 23.82 -20.95 -1.13
CA PRO A 41 23.83 -21.94 -2.18
C PRO A 41 23.10 -21.42 -3.42
N ARG A 42 23.71 -21.61 -4.59
CA ARG A 42 23.11 -21.26 -5.89
C ARG A 42 21.99 -22.24 -6.25
N LYS A 43 21.06 -21.82 -7.11
CA LYS A 43 19.96 -22.68 -7.61
C LYS A 43 20.46 -24.04 -8.15
N LYS A 44 21.65 -24.08 -8.76
CA LYS A 44 22.30 -25.34 -9.20
C LYS A 44 22.60 -26.29 -8.03
N GLN A 45 23.14 -25.78 -6.92
CA GLN A 45 23.43 -26.57 -5.72
C GLN A 45 22.14 -27.00 -5.02
N GLN A 46 21.15 -26.11 -4.95
CA GLN A 46 19.83 -26.43 -4.38
C GLN A 46 19.12 -27.53 -5.17
N ARG A 47 19.27 -27.57 -6.50
CA ARG A 47 18.74 -28.64 -7.35
C ARG A 47 19.37 -29.99 -7.06
N ILE A 48 20.70 -30.04 -6.88
CA ILE A 48 21.40 -31.28 -6.51
C ILE A 48 20.88 -31.80 -5.17
N VAL A 49 20.69 -30.92 -4.19
CA VAL A 49 20.14 -31.28 -2.88
C VAL A 49 18.70 -31.80 -3.02
N ALA A 50 17.84 -31.10 -3.75
CA ALA A 50 16.46 -31.54 -3.97
C ALA A 50 16.38 -32.93 -4.62
N GLN A 51 17.21 -33.19 -5.63
CA GLN A 51 17.27 -34.49 -6.30
C GLN A 51 17.73 -35.61 -5.35
N LYS A 52 18.74 -35.35 -4.51
CA LYS A 52 19.21 -36.35 -3.53
C LYS A 52 18.14 -36.67 -2.49
N VAL A 53 17.48 -35.65 -1.93
CA VAL A 53 16.43 -35.83 -0.93
C VAL A 53 15.25 -36.61 -1.49
N VAL A 54 14.82 -36.30 -2.71
CA VAL A 54 13.72 -37.03 -3.36
C VAL A 54 14.11 -38.46 -3.73
N ALA A 55 15.36 -38.70 -4.11
CA ALA A 55 15.86 -40.05 -4.38
C ALA A 55 15.86 -40.92 -3.11
N GLU A 56 16.23 -40.35 -1.96
CA GLU A 56 16.31 -41.04 -0.68
C GLU A 56 14.93 -41.23 -0.03
N TYR A 57 14.04 -40.24 -0.14
CA TYR A 57 12.72 -40.21 0.53
C TYR A 57 11.56 -40.11 -0.47
N ARG A 58 11.57 -40.97 -1.49
CA ARG A 58 10.61 -40.89 -2.61
C ARG A 58 9.14 -40.93 -2.18
N LYS A 59 8.79 -41.65 -1.11
CA LYS A 59 7.41 -41.73 -0.61
C LYS A 59 6.94 -40.44 0.06
N SER A 60 7.83 -39.71 0.73
CA SER A 60 7.50 -38.49 1.48
C SER A 60 7.38 -37.25 0.60
N PHE A 61 8.07 -37.25 -0.54
CA PHE A 61 8.11 -36.12 -1.48
C PHE A 61 7.41 -36.42 -2.81
N LYS A 62 6.54 -37.44 -2.87
CA LYS A 62 5.76 -37.72 -4.09
C LYS A 62 4.65 -36.67 -4.22
N ASP A 63 4.77 -35.81 -5.24
CA ASP A 63 3.70 -34.87 -5.58
C ASP A 63 2.58 -35.55 -6.39
N GLU A 64 1.37 -35.00 -6.31
CA GLU A 64 0.22 -35.40 -7.13
C GLU A 64 0.44 -35.09 -8.62
N ILE A 65 1.26 -34.08 -8.91
CA ILE A 65 1.63 -33.64 -10.27
C ILE A 65 3.17 -33.54 -10.33
N GLY A 66 3.84 -34.66 -10.64
CA GLY A 66 5.28 -34.68 -10.93
C GLY A 66 6.13 -35.53 -9.99
N THR A 67 7.44 -35.29 -10.01
CA THR A 67 8.44 -36.12 -9.31
C THR A 67 8.80 -35.62 -7.91
N GLY A 68 8.21 -34.52 -7.41
CA GLY A 68 8.58 -33.91 -6.13
C GLY A 68 9.79 -32.99 -6.16
N CYS A 69 10.67 -33.16 -7.14
CA CYS A 69 11.95 -32.44 -7.22
C CYS A 69 11.76 -30.94 -7.45
N ASP A 70 10.83 -30.56 -8.33
CA ASP A 70 10.61 -29.16 -8.68
C ASP A 70 9.91 -28.39 -7.57
N SER A 71 8.99 -29.03 -6.85
CA SER A 71 8.33 -28.46 -5.67
C SER A 71 9.33 -28.22 -4.54
N LEU A 72 10.16 -29.22 -4.22
CA LEU A 72 11.20 -29.06 -3.21
C LEU A 72 12.26 -28.03 -3.62
N LEU A 73 12.65 -28.00 -4.90
CA LEU A 73 13.55 -26.97 -5.42
C LEU A 73 12.94 -25.56 -5.29
N THR A 74 11.66 -25.41 -5.58
CA THR A 74 10.95 -24.13 -5.44
C THR A 74 10.93 -23.67 -3.98
N GLN A 75 10.67 -24.58 -3.04
CA GLN A 75 10.73 -24.28 -1.61
C GLN A 75 12.13 -23.86 -1.16
N LEU A 76 13.20 -24.54 -1.62
CA LEU A 76 14.59 -24.20 -1.32
C LEU A 76 14.99 -22.82 -1.90
N VAL A 77 14.57 -22.53 -3.13
CA VAL A 77 14.81 -21.22 -3.77
C VAL A 77 14.12 -20.12 -2.96
N ASN A 78 12.85 -20.31 -2.62
CA ASN A 78 12.08 -19.37 -1.83
C ASN A 78 12.74 -19.17 -0.46
N ARG A 79 13.18 -20.23 0.21
CA ARG A 79 13.84 -20.13 1.51
C ARG A 79 15.12 -19.31 1.45
N VAL A 80 15.96 -19.53 0.42
CA VAL A 80 17.19 -18.74 0.22
C VAL A 80 16.86 -17.28 -0.12
N ASP A 81 15.81 -17.03 -0.89
CA ASP A 81 15.33 -15.67 -1.17
C ASP A 81 14.77 -14.99 0.09
N TYR A 82 14.08 -15.71 0.98
CA TYR A 82 13.64 -15.19 2.28
C TYR A 82 14.82 -14.84 3.19
N LEU A 83 15.85 -15.69 3.24
CA LEU A 83 17.08 -15.39 3.98
C LEU A 83 17.82 -14.17 3.41
N PHE A 84 17.76 -13.97 2.09
CA PHE A 84 18.27 -12.76 1.45
C PHE A 84 17.44 -11.50 1.77
N ARG A 85 16.14 -11.64 2.04
CA ARG A 85 15.18 -10.54 2.33
C ARG A 85 15.13 -10.10 3.81
N GLN A 86 16.03 -10.60 4.68
CA GLN A 86 16.13 -10.22 6.10
C GLN A 86 16.06 -8.68 6.33
N PRO A 87 15.52 -8.25 7.48
CA PRO A 87 14.97 -6.90 7.69
C PRO A 87 16.06 -5.84 7.64
N GLY A 88 16.15 -5.17 6.50
CA GLY A 88 17.17 -4.16 6.20
C GLY A 88 17.44 -4.01 4.71
N GLY A 89 17.09 -5.02 3.91
CA GLY A 89 17.46 -5.09 2.51
C GLY A 89 16.31 -5.22 1.51
N HIS A 90 15.20 -4.48 1.65
CA HIS A 90 14.43 -4.00 0.48
C HIS A 90 13.20 -3.18 0.92
N VAL A 91 13.33 -1.87 0.86
CA VAL A 91 12.16 -0.99 0.72
C VAL A 91 11.73 -1.07 -0.74
N PHE A 92 10.90 -2.04 -1.10
CA PHE A 92 10.06 -1.91 -2.30
C PHE A 92 8.91 -0.92 -2.03
N LYS A 93 9.19 0.26 -1.46
CA LYS A 93 8.31 1.41 -1.70
C LYS A 93 8.57 1.80 -3.13
N ARG A 94 7.60 1.54 -4.01
CA ARG A 94 7.47 2.32 -5.24
C ARG A 94 7.57 3.79 -4.83
N ARG A 95 8.63 4.47 -5.26
CA ARG A 95 8.74 5.92 -5.13
C ARG A 95 7.54 6.46 -5.90
N SER A 96 6.53 6.96 -5.19
CA SER A 96 5.49 7.76 -5.82
C SER A 96 6.21 8.92 -6.49
N GLN A 97 6.25 8.94 -7.81
CA GLN A 97 6.63 10.13 -8.57
C GLN A 97 5.52 11.15 -8.39
N SER A 98 5.46 11.81 -7.22
CA SER A 98 4.81 13.11 -7.11
C SER A 98 5.85 14.13 -7.55
N ASN A 99 5.54 14.89 -8.60
CA ASN A 99 6.33 16.01 -9.08
C ASN A 99 6.20 17.20 -8.11
N GLU A 100 6.62 17.02 -6.86
CA GLU A 100 6.82 18.12 -5.93
C GLU A 100 8.22 17.98 -5.34
N SER A 101 9.01 19.01 -5.60
CA SER A 101 10.37 19.24 -5.11
C SER A 101 10.36 19.51 -3.61
N ILE A 102 10.05 18.50 -2.82
CA ILE A 102 10.31 18.47 -1.38
C ILE A 102 10.94 17.11 -1.10
N THR A 103 12.25 17.08 -0.83
CA THR A 103 12.93 15.87 -0.37
C THR A 103 12.26 15.40 0.92
N PRO A 104 11.58 14.23 0.95
CA PRO A 104 10.97 13.78 2.18
C PRO A 104 12.10 13.38 3.12
N LYS A 105 12.25 14.11 4.23
CA LYS A 105 13.11 13.72 5.35
C LYS A 105 12.75 12.28 5.70
N LYS A 106 13.70 11.36 5.58
CA LYS A 106 13.52 9.94 5.95
C LYS A 106 13.26 9.88 7.45
N ARG A 107 12.00 9.99 7.87
CA ARG A 107 11.59 9.69 9.24
C ARG A 107 11.80 8.18 9.43
N LYS A 108 12.40 7.78 10.56
CA LYS A 108 12.47 6.37 10.94
C LYS A 108 11.02 5.92 11.11
N THR A 109 10.60 4.98 10.30
CA THR A 109 9.24 4.45 10.28
C THR A 109 9.35 2.96 10.56
N ASP A 110 8.43 2.41 11.33
CA ASP A 110 8.35 0.97 11.52
C ASP A 110 7.97 0.25 10.20
N SER A 111 7.87 -1.09 10.25
CA SER A 111 7.49 -1.91 9.10
C SER A 111 6.09 -1.63 8.55
N TYR A 112 5.21 -1.01 9.35
CA TYR A 112 3.81 -0.74 9.01
C TYR A 112 3.54 0.71 8.59
N GLY A 113 4.53 1.60 8.68
CA GLY A 113 4.34 3.00 8.35
C GLY A 113 4.17 3.93 9.55
N CYS A 114 4.21 3.42 10.79
CA CYS A 114 4.05 4.22 11.99
C CYS A 114 5.35 4.92 12.35
N ILE A 115 5.23 6.22 12.66
CA ILE A 115 6.33 7.05 13.17
C ILE A 115 6.36 7.09 14.70
N ASN A 116 5.24 6.76 15.35
CA ASN A 116 5.08 6.80 16.81
C ASN A 116 4.41 5.52 17.34
N TRP A 117 4.91 4.36 16.91
CA TRP A 117 4.35 3.03 17.22
C TRP A 117 4.28 2.74 18.72
N GLN A 118 5.38 2.99 19.40
CA GLN A 118 5.55 2.89 20.85
C GLN A 118 6.31 4.16 21.25
N ALA A 119 5.59 5.16 21.76
CA ALA A 119 6.24 6.35 22.30
C ALA A 119 7.24 5.91 23.38
N GLU A 120 8.42 6.52 23.39
CA GLU A 120 9.49 6.18 24.34
C GLU A 120 8.90 6.13 25.75
N THR A 121 9.17 5.01 26.42
CA THR A 121 8.77 4.76 27.81
C THR A 121 9.18 5.93 28.68
N PHE A 122 8.25 6.31 29.57
CA PHE A 122 8.38 7.45 30.46
C PHE A 122 9.75 7.51 31.15
N PRO A 123 10.32 8.72 31.33
CA PRO A 123 11.34 8.91 32.35
C PRO A 123 10.75 8.46 33.69
N ALA A 124 11.53 7.74 34.48
CA ALA A 124 11.14 7.09 35.73
C ALA A 124 10.75 8.05 36.88
N GLU A 125 10.29 9.28 36.59
CA GLU A 125 9.72 10.20 37.59
C GLU A 125 8.25 9.82 37.89
N GLU A 126 8.12 8.60 38.40
CA GLU A 126 6.88 7.94 38.77
C GLU A 126 6.36 8.47 40.11
N HIS A 127 5.51 9.50 40.08
CA HIS A 127 4.39 9.55 41.02
C HIS A 127 3.32 10.57 40.65
N GLU A 128 3.71 11.75 40.18
CA GLU A 128 2.77 12.85 39.91
C GLU A 128 2.18 12.79 38.50
N GLU A 129 2.98 12.45 37.48
CA GLU A 129 2.45 12.28 36.13
C GLU A 129 1.45 11.14 36.01
N THR A 130 1.71 10.03 36.71
CA THR A 130 0.82 8.88 36.71
C THR A 130 -0.52 9.20 37.39
N LYS A 131 -0.51 9.99 38.48
CA LYS A 131 -1.73 10.50 39.12
C LYS A 131 -2.50 11.42 38.17
N LYS A 132 -1.82 12.37 37.52
CA LYS A 132 -2.43 13.29 36.54
C LYS A 132 -3.05 12.54 35.36
N LYS A 133 -2.37 11.53 34.80
CA LYS A 133 -2.91 10.70 33.71
C LYS A 133 -4.13 9.90 34.15
N LYS A 134 -4.07 9.24 35.31
CA LYS A 134 -5.22 8.53 35.90
C LYS A 134 -6.42 9.47 36.11
N LYS A 135 -6.18 10.70 36.56
CA LYS A 135 -7.22 11.74 36.67
C LYS A 135 -7.83 12.05 35.31
N LYS A 136 -7.02 12.37 34.29
CA LYS A 136 -7.50 12.67 32.93
C LYS A 136 -8.34 11.53 32.34
N THR A 137 -7.93 10.27 32.52
CA THR A 137 -8.72 9.11 32.06
C THR A 137 -10.09 9.04 32.75
N LYS A 138 -10.15 9.26 34.07
CA LYS A 138 -11.42 9.27 34.81
C LYS A 138 -12.31 10.45 34.40
N ASP A 139 -11.72 11.62 34.17
CA ASP A 139 -12.43 12.81 33.70
C ASP A 139 -13.06 12.54 32.32
N LEU A 140 -12.32 11.91 31.39
CA LEU A 140 -12.86 11.47 30.09
C LEU A 140 -14.05 10.51 30.27
N GLN A 141 -13.94 9.50 31.13
CA GLN A 141 -15.03 8.54 31.34
C GLN A 141 -16.27 9.20 31.95
N THR A 142 -16.05 10.13 32.87
CA THR A 142 -17.13 10.89 33.52
C THR A 142 -17.84 11.77 32.50
N PHE A 143 -17.11 12.53 31.68
CA PHE A 143 -17.68 13.37 30.62
C PHE A 143 -18.44 12.57 29.58
N TYR A 144 -17.94 11.38 29.24
CA TYR A 144 -18.64 10.49 28.32
C TYR A 144 -19.98 10.01 28.91
N THR A 145 -19.98 9.63 30.18
CA THR A 145 -21.18 9.12 30.87
C THR A 145 -22.18 10.24 31.17
N SER A 146 -21.71 11.46 31.44
CA SER A 146 -22.56 12.63 31.67
C SER A 146 -23.07 13.30 30.39
N GLY A 147 -22.63 12.84 29.21
CA GLY A 147 -22.99 13.43 27.92
C GLY A 147 -22.40 14.82 27.68
N GLN A 148 -21.41 15.24 28.47
CA GLN A 148 -20.75 16.54 28.33
C GLN A 148 -19.70 16.48 27.22
N HIS A 149 -20.13 16.73 25.99
CA HIS A 149 -19.26 16.72 24.81
C HIS A 149 -18.56 18.06 24.53
N ASP A 150 -19.03 19.16 25.14
CA ASP A 150 -18.47 20.52 24.95
C ASP A 150 -17.25 20.82 25.83
N ALA A 151 -16.88 19.89 26.74
CA ALA A 151 -15.65 20.01 27.49
C ALA A 151 -14.44 19.97 26.54
N ASN A 152 -13.29 20.53 26.95
CA ASN A 152 -12.07 20.48 26.15
C ASN A 152 -11.45 19.07 26.16
N ILE A 153 -12.15 18.11 25.55
CA ILE A 153 -11.77 16.69 25.48
C ILE A 153 -10.40 16.54 24.83
N LYS A 154 -10.05 17.40 23.87
CA LYS A 154 -8.77 17.37 23.17
C LYS A 154 -7.59 17.58 24.13
N GLU A 155 -7.67 18.56 25.02
CA GLU A 155 -6.65 18.81 26.06
C GLU A 155 -6.49 17.65 27.06
N LEU A 156 -7.54 16.85 27.23
CA LEU A 156 -7.51 15.69 28.10
C LEU A 156 -7.02 14.43 27.39
N ILE A 157 -7.36 14.23 26.11
CA ILE A 157 -7.04 13.01 25.36
C ILE A 157 -5.63 12.99 24.79
N ASP A 158 -5.14 14.10 24.23
CA ASP A 158 -3.80 14.22 23.63
C ASP A 158 -2.68 13.74 24.57
N PRO A 159 -2.61 14.16 25.85
CA PRO A 159 -1.57 13.71 26.78
C PRO A 159 -1.70 12.25 27.22
N THR A 160 -2.82 11.59 26.89
CA THR A 160 -3.06 10.17 27.21
C THR A 160 -2.70 9.23 26.06
N TYR A 161 -2.22 9.76 24.93
CA TYR A 161 -1.80 8.97 23.76
C TYR A 161 -0.91 7.78 24.13
N ILE A 162 0.10 7.99 24.99
CA ILE A 162 1.02 6.93 25.39
C ILE A 162 0.27 5.81 26.11
N SER A 163 -0.58 6.14 27.08
CA SER A 163 -1.39 5.16 27.82
C SER A 163 -2.33 4.37 26.90
N GLN A 164 -2.95 5.04 25.93
CA GLN A 164 -3.80 4.39 24.92
C GLN A 164 -2.99 3.40 24.07
N ARG A 165 -1.81 3.81 23.58
CA ARG A 165 -0.91 2.93 22.81
C ARG A 165 -0.39 1.75 23.64
N THR A 166 -0.06 1.96 24.91
CA THR A 166 0.35 0.88 25.82
C THR A 166 -0.75 -0.15 25.97
N MET A 167 -2.02 0.27 26.12
CA MET A 167 -3.15 -0.64 26.19
C MET A 167 -3.38 -1.35 24.84
N ILE A 168 -3.45 -0.61 23.73
CA ILE A 168 -3.69 -1.17 22.38
C ILE A 168 -2.62 -2.18 21.98
N ASN A 169 -1.35 -1.92 22.32
CA ASN A 169 -0.24 -2.79 21.99
C ASN A 169 -0.06 -3.95 22.99
N SER A 170 -0.84 -3.98 24.08
CA SER A 170 -0.84 -5.09 25.02
C SER A 170 -1.36 -6.36 24.36
N LYS A 171 -0.75 -7.50 24.68
CA LYS A 171 -1.22 -8.81 24.20
C LYS A 171 -2.62 -9.14 24.72
N ASP A 172 -2.97 -8.56 25.86
CA ASP A 172 -4.24 -8.79 26.55
C ASP A 172 -5.27 -7.69 26.24
N CYS A 173 -5.07 -6.90 25.17
CA CYS A 173 -6.01 -5.85 24.79
C CYS A 173 -7.35 -6.46 24.35
N ILE A 174 -8.39 -6.23 25.14
CA ILE A 174 -9.78 -6.55 24.80
C ILE A 174 -10.46 -5.27 24.29
N LEU A 175 -11.16 -5.36 23.15
CA LEU A 175 -11.78 -4.19 22.52
C LEU A 175 -12.84 -3.54 23.42
N ILE A 176 -13.62 -4.35 24.16
CA ILE A 176 -14.64 -3.86 25.09
C ILE A 176 -13.99 -3.02 26.19
N ASP A 177 -12.94 -3.53 26.84
CA ASP A 177 -12.20 -2.81 27.87
C ASP A 177 -11.58 -1.51 27.32
N LEU A 178 -11.08 -1.53 26.08
CA LEU A 178 -10.55 -0.34 25.42
C LEU A 178 -11.65 0.71 25.22
N MET A 179 -12.85 0.29 24.79
CA MET A 179 -14.01 1.16 24.61
C MET A 179 -14.48 1.76 25.93
N GLU A 180 -14.51 0.98 27.00
CA GLU A 180 -14.89 1.46 28.33
C GLU A 180 -13.83 2.42 28.90
N GLN A 181 -12.55 2.10 28.73
CA GLN A 181 -11.48 2.90 29.28
C GLN A 181 -11.23 4.20 28.50
N TRP A 182 -11.41 4.16 27.17
CA TRP A 182 -11.12 5.26 26.25
C TRP A 182 -12.29 5.50 25.27
N PRO A 183 -13.47 5.88 25.74
CA PRO A 183 -14.67 5.96 24.90
C PRO A 183 -14.57 7.02 23.78
N TYR A 184 -13.83 8.10 24.03
CA TYR A 184 -13.59 9.12 23.01
C TYR A 184 -12.59 8.69 21.94
N LEU A 185 -11.68 7.75 22.20
CA LEU A 185 -10.65 7.32 21.24
C LEU A 185 -11.26 6.78 19.94
N LEU A 186 -12.45 6.20 20.02
CA LEU A 186 -13.15 5.60 18.89
C LEU A 186 -14.15 6.56 18.21
N LYS A 187 -14.31 7.78 18.71
CA LYS A 187 -15.06 8.80 17.98
C LYS A 187 -14.20 9.31 16.82
N GLU A 188 -14.84 9.55 15.68
CA GLU A 188 -14.17 9.84 14.40
C GLU A 188 -13.06 10.90 14.53
N ALA A 189 -13.36 12.06 15.13
CA ALA A 189 -12.41 13.16 15.27
C ALA A 189 -11.11 12.75 15.99
N TYR A 190 -11.24 12.06 17.14
CA TYR A 190 -10.09 11.66 17.94
C TYR A 190 -9.38 10.43 17.38
N LEU A 191 -10.11 9.53 16.72
CA LEU A 191 -9.51 8.39 16.02
C LEU A 191 -8.62 8.87 14.87
N LEU A 192 -9.08 9.86 14.10
CA LEU A 192 -8.32 10.48 13.01
C LEU A 192 -7.10 11.24 13.54
N ASP A 193 -7.24 11.97 14.66
CA ASP A 193 -6.11 12.64 15.32
C ASP A 193 -5.08 11.62 15.85
N HIS A 194 -5.53 10.56 16.52
CA HIS A 194 -4.68 9.48 17.00
C HIS A 194 -3.94 8.79 15.84
N PHE A 195 -4.61 8.53 14.72
CA PHE A 195 -3.98 8.02 13.50
C PHE A 195 -2.92 8.97 12.95
N ASN A 196 -3.21 10.27 12.93
CA ASN A 196 -2.26 11.28 12.46
C ASN A 196 -1.01 11.34 13.35
N ILE A 197 -1.15 11.21 14.67
CA ILE A 197 0.01 11.12 15.58
C ILE A 197 0.81 9.83 15.31
N LEU A 198 0.13 8.70 15.10
CA LEU A 198 0.76 7.40 14.89
C LEU A 198 1.55 7.32 13.58
N VAL A 199 0.99 7.86 12.48
CA VAL A 199 1.51 7.68 11.11
C VAL A 199 2.11 8.97 10.52
N GLY A 200 1.73 10.13 11.05
CA GLY A 200 2.13 11.44 10.54
C GLY A 200 1.39 11.86 9.27
N ILE A 201 0.21 11.28 9.02
CA ILE A 201 -0.62 11.55 7.86
C ILE A 201 -1.99 12.01 8.34
N ASN A 202 -2.41 13.21 7.93
CA ASN A 202 -3.80 13.62 8.05
C ASN A 202 -4.62 12.83 7.02
N LEU A 203 -5.31 11.79 7.48
CA LEU A 203 -6.02 10.85 6.61
C LEU A 203 -7.12 11.53 5.81
N LYS A 204 -7.92 12.40 6.46
CA LYS A 204 -9.02 13.12 5.83
C LYS A 204 -8.53 13.96 4.65
N ASN A 205 -7.55 14.84 4.89
CA ASN A 205 -6.96 15.66 3.83
C ASN A 205 -6.34 14.80 2.74
N LYS A 206 -5.69 13.69 3.11
CA LYS A 206 -5.03 12.82 2.13
C LYS A 206 -6.00 12.10 1.22
N VAL A 207 -7.14 11.67 1.77
CA VAL A 207 -8.24 11.07 1.00
C VAL A 207 -8.83 12.11 0.07
N GLU A 208 -9.11 13.32 0.55
CA GLU A 208 -9.64 14.43 -0.26
C GLU A 208 -8.70 14.82 -1.42
N GLU A 209 -7.39 14.94 -1.17
CA GLU A 209 -6.39 15.18 -2.22
C GLU A 209 -6.36 14.05 -3.26
N CYS A 210 -6.37 12.80 -2.78
CA CYS A 210 -6.37 11.63 -3.66
C CYS A 210 -7.65 11.56 -4.48
N ALA A 211 -8.80 11.89 -3.88
CA ALA A 211 -10.11 11.84 -4.49
C ALA A 211 -10.17 12.72 -5.76
N LYS A 212 -9.59 13.93 -5.72
CA LYS A 212 -9.57 14.89 -6.83
C LYS A 212 -9.05 14.32 -8.15
N THR A 213 -8.13 13.35 -8.11
CA THR A 213 -7.53 12.76 -9.32
C THR A 213 -7.87 11.28 -9.50
N LYS A 214 -7.90 10.51 -8.40
CA LYS A 214 -8.09 9.06 -8.46
C LYS A 214 -9.53 8.67 -8.74
N ILE A 215 -10.52 9.40 -8.21
CA ILE A 215 -11.94 9.10 -8.51
C ILE A 215 -12.18 9.25 -10.01
N SER A 216 -11.79 10.38 -10.61
CA SER A 216 -11.96 10.59 -12.05
C SER A 216 -11.26 9.52 -12.90
N ARG A 217 -10.05 9.09 -12.49
CA ARG A 217 -9.33 8.01 -13.17
C ARG A 217 -10.03 6.66 -13.04
N LEU A 218 -10.58 6.35 -11.86
CA LEU A 218 -11.36 5.14 -11.62
C LEU A 218 -12.67 5.16 -12.41
N CYS A 219 -13.41 6.27 -12.42
CA CYS A 219 -14.60 6.44 -13.25
C CYS A 219 -14.29 6.14 -14.71
N ARG A 220 -13.25 6.77 -15.27
CA ARG A 220 -12.87 6.55 -16.68
C ARG A 220 -12.56 5.08 -16.98
N PHE A 221 -11.89 4.39 -16.06
CA PHE A 221 -11.63 2.96 -16.20
C PHE A 221 -12.95 2.15 -16.17
N LEU A 222 -13.82 2.40 -15.20
CA LEU A 222 -15.09 1.69 -15.06
C LEU A 222 -16.05 1.99 -16.22
N GLU A 223 -16.03 3.20 -16.78
CA GLU A 223 -16.77 3.56 -18.00
C GLU A 223 -16.29 2.75 -19.22
N GLN A 224 -14.98 2.51 -19.33
CA GLN A 224 -14.41 1.66 -20.38
C GLN A 224 -14.85 0.20 -20.19
N GLU A 225 -14.75 -0.33 -18.98
CA GLU A 225 -15.15 -1.71 -18.66
C GLU A 225 -16.67 -1.95 -18.80
N ALA A 226 -17.48 -0.92 -18.59
CA ALA A 226 -18.92 -0.99 -18.79
C ALA A 226 -19.31 -1.34 -20.24
N SER A 227 -18.41 -1.15 -21.21
CA SER A 227 -18.61 -1.59 -22.59
C SER A 227 -18.68 -3.13 -22.73
N HIS A 228 -18.10 -3.86 -21.79
CA HIS A 228 -18.07 -5.33 -21.77
C HIS A 228 -18.94 -5.94 -20.67
N ILE A 229 -19.25 -5.18 -19.62
CA ILE A 229 -19.97 -5.67 -18.44
C ILE A 229 -21.36 -5.04 -18.36
N GLN A 230 -22.40 -5.80 -18.72
CA GLN A 230 -23.77 -5.31 -18.80
C GLN A 230 -24.31 -4.74 -17.47
N ARG A 231 -24.05 -5.43 -16.35
CA ARG A 231 -24.46 -4.96 -15.02
C ARG A 231 -23.82 -3.63 -14.63
N LEU A 232 -22.56 -3.42 -15.03
CA LEU A 232 -21.82 -2.18 -14.77
C LEU A 232 -22.39 -1.05 -15.63
N ARG A 233 -22.74 -1.34 -16.88
CA ARG A 233 -23.42 -0.40 -17.78
C ARG A 233 -24.77 0.08 -17.23
N GLN A 234 -25.58 -0.83 -16.71
CA GLN A 234 -26.86 -0.50 -16.09
C GLN A 234 -26.66 0.42 -14.88
N THR A 235 -25.74 0.08 -13.98
CA THR A 235 -25.45 0.88 -12.77
C THR A 235 -24.92 2.28 -13.14
N LEU A 236 -24.07 2.36 -14.16
CA LEU A 236 -23.52 3.61 -14.65
C LEU A 236 -24.60 4.52 -15.24
N HIS A 237 -25.56 3.96 -15.97
CA HIS A 237 -26.67 4.74 -16.53
C HIS A 237 -27.54 5.32 -15.40
N SER A 238 -27.98 4.48 -14.45
CA SER A 238 -28.75 4.93 -13.29
C SER A 238 -28.00 5.97 -12.44
N MET A 239 -26.67 5.86 -12.34
CA MET A 239 -25.85 6.85 -11.66
C MET A 239 -25.80 8.20 -12.41
N LYS A 240 -25.69 8.19 -13.74
CA LYS A 240 -25.69 9.42 -14.56
C LYS A 240 -27.02 10.16 -14.43
N ASP A 241 -28.14 9.43 -14.53
CA ASP A 241 -29.49 9.99 -14.36
C ASP A 241 -29.65 10.64 -12.98
N ALA A 242 -29.18 9.99 -11.91
CA ALA A 242 -29.23 10.54 -10.55
C ALA A 242 -28.28 11.73 -10.34
N MET A 243 -27.15 11.77 -11.05
CA MET A 243 -26.18 12.86 -10.95
C MET A 243 -26.68 14.14 -11.62
N GLU A 244 -27.41 14.00 -12.74
CA GLU A 244 -28.10 15.10 -13.40
C GLU A 244 -29.22 15.70 -12.53
N ALA A 245 -29.88 14.87 -11.71
CA ALA A 245 -30.93 15.32 -10.81
C ALA A 245 -30.42 16.03 -9.54
N ASN A 246 -29.33 15.55 -8.92
CA ASN A 246 -28.98 15.94 -7.53
C ASN A 246 -27.64 16.65 -7.36
N GLY A 247 -26.80 16.72 -8.40
CA GLY A 247 -25.52 17.46 -8.35
C GLY A 247 -24.55 16.94 -7.28
N ASN A 248 -23.52 16.21 -7.72
CA ASN A 248 -22.34 15.77 -6.94
C ASN A 248 -22.45 14.40 -6.24
N GLY A 249 -22.56 13.33 -7.03
CA GLY A 249 -22.54 11.92 -6.56
C GLY A 249 -21.24 11.15 -6.81
N ASN A 250 -20.15 11.82 -7.21
CA ASN A 250 -18.98 11.14 -7.80
C ASN A 250 -18.32 10.10 -6.87
N GLY A 251 -18.17 10.39 -5.56
CA GLY A 251 -17.49 9.47 -4.64
C GLY A 251 -18.27 8.17 -4.38
N ILE A 252 -19.51 8.31 -3.91
CA ILE A 252 -20.39 7.18 -3.57
C ILE A 252 -20.72 6.37 -4.83
N GLY A 253 -21.03 7.04 -5.94
CA GLY A 253 -21.30 6.35 -7.20
C GLY A 253 -20.10 5.57 -7.73
N THR A 254 -18.88 6.10 -7.58
CA THR A 254 -17.65 5.34 -7.92
C THR A 254 -17.51 4.08 -7.07
N LEU A 255 -17.84 4.15 -5.78
CA LEU A 255 -17.77 3.00 -4.89
C LEU A 255 -18.81 1.92 -5.26
N LEU A 256 -20.03 2.33 -5.64
CA LEU A 256 -21.05 1.42 -6.15
C LEU A 256 -20.62 0.73 -7.46
N LEU A 257 -20.02 1.48 -8.38
CA LEU A 257 -19.46 0.93 -9.62
C LEU A 257 -18.34 -0.09 -9.32
N LEU A 258 -17.48 0.17 -8.34
CA LEU A 258 -16.45 -0.77 -7.91
C LEU A 258 -17.04 -2.07 -7.35
N CYS A 259 -18.07 -1.99 -6.50
CA CYS A 259 -18.75 -3.19 -6.02
C CYS A 259 -19.37 -4.01 -7.15
N ARG A 260 -20.02 -3.36 -8.11
CA ARG A 260 -20.60 -4.03 -9.29
C ARG A 260 -19.55 -4.61 -10.22
N TYR A 261 -18.37 -3.98 -10.32
CA TYR A 261 -17.24 -4.53 -11.06
C TYR A 261 -16.71 -5.82 -10.41
N PHE A 262 -16.51 -5.82 -9.08
CA PHE A 262 -15.97 -6.96 -8.32
C PHE A 262 -17.00 -8.01 -7.89
N ASP A 263 -18.25 -7.90 -8.35
CA ASP A 263 -19.35 -8.80 -7.98
C ASP A 263 -19.59 -8.88 -6.47
N LYS A 264 -19.54 -7.71 -5.82
CA LYS A 264 -19.81 -7.56 -4.39
C LYS A 264 -21.21 -7.00 -4.18
N ASP A 265 -21.88 -7.48 -3.12
CA ASP A 265 -23.19 -6.99 -2.73
C ASP A 265 -23.15 -5.49 -2.45
N THR A 266 -23.95 -4.75 -3.21
CA THR A 266 -24.06 -3.29 -3.09
C THR A 266 -24.80 -2.85 -1.83
N GLU A 267 -25.53 -3.76 -1.19
CA GLU A 267 -26.27 -3.52 0.06
C GLU A 267 -25.34 -3.15 1.23
N VAL A 268 -24.08 -3.60 1.19
CA VAL A 268 -23.09 -3.33 2.25
C VAL A 268 -22.61 -1.87 2.27
N ILE A 269 -22.76 -1.13 1.16
CA ILE A 269 -22.35 0.29 1.08
C ILE A 269 -23.44 1.24 1.56
N ALA A 270 -24.70 0.79 1.63
CA ALA A 270 -25.81 1.58 2.11
C ALA A 270 -25.76 1.71 3.64
N ILE A 271 -24.79 2.47 4.15
CA ILE A 271 -24.85 2.99 5.51
C ILE A 271 -25.73 4.23 5.45
N GLU A 272 -26.86 4.18 6.16
CA GLU A 272 -27.85 5.23 6.30
C GLU A 272 -27.17 6.58 6.55
N VAL A 273 -27.30 7.49 5.59
CA VAL A 273 -27.24 8.93 5.88
C VAL A 273 -28.52 9.21 6.68
N SER A 274 -28.47 8.91 7.97
CA SER A 274 -29.44 9.45 8.93
C SER A 274 -29.26 10.95 8.89
N THR A 275 -30.15 11.62 8.15
CA THR A 275 -30.33 13.06 8.22
C THR A 275 -30.73 13.40 9.65
N SER A 276 -29.76 13.74 10.48
CA SER A 276 -30.00 14.40 11.75
C SER A 276 -30.37 15.85 11.46
N SER A 277 -31.64 16.07 11.12
CA SER A 277 -32.30 17.35 11.30
C SER A 277 -32.67 17.48 12.78
N SER A 278 -31.98 18.34 13.49
CA SER A 278 -32.42 18.97 14.75
C SER A 278 -31.85 20.38 14.78
#